data_AF-A0A8J6THJ8-F1
#
_entry.id   AF-A0A8J6THJ8-F1
#
_cell.length_a   1.000
_cell.length_b   1.000
_cell.length_c   1.000
_cell.angle_alpha   90.00
_cell.angle_beta   90.00
_cell.angle_gamma   90.00
#
_symmetry.space_group_name_H-M   'P 1'
#
loop_
_entity.id
_entity.type
_entity.pdbx_description
1 polymer ?
#
loop_
_entity_poly.entity_id
_entity_poly.type
_entity_poly.pdbx_seq_one_letter_code
_entity_poly.pdbx_strand_id
1 'polypeptide(L)'
;MKRSPVWLSYSLVIVEILMGCTLVDIGSTPTATVPIDGMKQVESIERAKPGEISYTEIHSPENGKIAVRIDVPQQPRYGESAPIIVVASTWFVEKYNSAATPFHLEFNPVSTGAMVITHLWPGKTDPDSGMRSEGVYDFGGPDSLAALRDTIQFALGKIADVKGKTLADLITIKPLYENVGMFASSHAGVVATNVMAYYGETFPELKYFVGRENPTMAEMYPLEIGHFNQNLRPIYNLYYDPDGYTPTSIAVDYTHLSWVQNNSYPEGRPIFLVPGKQDYVLDDKGPNINGKRWFSHPLTQALWDNGVFSAQSWPEDVATPEETAAFWPYRETIRNYALIGEKLPELRVMLVFAAFDHVQTAPDKPHIRQAYDGFHKNAGLWTRLNCDLAYIQAEVHPSASAENGFGGHPANTEPRNWEAEAMSWGFEGRLAGELTAKSVPIACAAEMADRVQTNNWQPNLDGVLFTR
;
A
#
# COMPACT_ATOMS: atom_id res chain seq x y z
N MET A 1 42.01 -10.07 -30.04
CA MET A 1 42.42 -9.53 -31.36
C MET A 1 41.57 -8.28 -31.61
N LYS A 2 42.19 -7.16 -32.02
CA LYS A 2 41.61 -5.81 -32.22
C LYS A 2 41.02 -5.09 -30.98
N ARG A 3 41.19 -3.77 -30.97
CA ARG A 3 40.87 -2.78 -29.92
C ARG A 3 39.96 -1.69 -30.50
N SER A 4 39.46 -0.85 -29.58
CA SER A 4 39.24 0.60 -29.71
C SER A 4 37.84 1.13 -30.09
N PRO A 5 37.51 2.35 -29.62
CA PRO A 5 36.14 2.82 -29.44
C PRO A 5 35.83 4.08 -30.29
N VAL A 6 34.69 4.71 -30.03
CA VAL A 6 34.41 6.09 -30.48
C VAL A 6 33.90 6.93 -29.30
N TRP A 7 34.63 7.98 -28.97
CA TRP A 7 34.11 9.19 -28.33
C TRP A 7 33.72 10.18 -29.42
N LEU A 8 32.67 10.98 -29.21
CA LEU A 8 32.53 12.26 -29.92
C LEU A 8 31.81 13.30 -29.04
N SER A 9 32.42 14.48 -28.95
CA SER A 9 31.93 15.65 -28.21
C SER A 9 31.26 16.66 -29.18
N TYR A 10 31.16 17.93 -28.75
CA TYR A 10 30.61 19.12 -29.43
C TYR A 10 29.10 19.36 -29.19
N SER A 11 28.62 20.58 -28.91
CA SER A 11 29.28 21.90 -29.00
C SER A 11 28.82 22.94 -27.97
N LEU A 12 29.66 23.96 -27.81
CA LEU A 12 29.50 25.15 -26.96
C LEU A 12 28.75 26.28 -27.72
N VAL A 13 27.91 27.06 -27.04
CA VAL A 13 27.56 28.44 -27.46
C VAL A 13 27.52 29.35 -26.22
N ILE A 14 28.26 30.46 -26.27
CA ILE A 14 28.26 31.56 -25.30
C ILE A 14 27.95 32.84 -26.08
N VAL A 15 27.06 33.70 -25.56
CA VAL A 15 26.99 35.13 -25.94
C VAL A 15 26.75 36.00 -24.71
N GLU A 16 27.68 36.92 -24.51
CA GLU A 16 27.70 38.04 -23.54
C GLU A 16 27.43 39.36 -24.30
N ILE A 17 27.03 40.51 -23.72
CA ILE A 17 26.71 40.97 -22.35
C ILE A 17 25.85 42.24 -22.51
N LEU A 18 25.12 42.74 -21.47
CA LEU A 18 25.08 44.19 -21.10
C LEU A 18 24.17 44.53 -19.91
N MET A 19 24.76 45.12 -18.87
CA MET A 19 24.08 45.94 -17.86
C MET A 19 24.04 47.42 -18.30
N GLY A 20 23.03 48.16 -17.85
CA GLY A 20 22.99 49.63 -17.96
C GLY A 20 22.06 50.26 -16.92
N CYS A 21 22.63 50.99 -15.95
CA CYS A 21 21.88 51.77 -14.97
C CYS A 21 21.84 53.26 -15.36
N THR A 22 20.74 53.97 -15.08
CA THR A 22 20.76 55.36 -14.54
C THR A 22 19.37 55.87 -14.12
N LEU A 23 19.36 56.69 -13.05
CA LEU A 23 18.26 57.57 -12.62
C LEU A 23 18.40 58.95 -13.33
N VAL A 24 17.52 59.96 -13.22
CA VAL A 24 16.33 60.23 -12.38
C VAL A 24 15.33 61.11 -13.18
N ASP A 25 14.05 61.22 -12.79
CA ASP A 25 13.49 62.40 -12.08
C ASP A 25 11.98 62.73 -12.28
N ILE A 26 11.48 63.60 -11.39
CA ILE A 26 10.09 63.93 -10.97
C ILE A 26 9.12 64.51 -12.05
N GLY A 27 7.81 64.20 -11.91
CA GLY A 27 6.74 64.94 -12.62
C GLY A 27 5.28 64.66 -12.17
N SER A 28 4.79 65.42 -11.18
CA SER A 28 3.38 65.82 -10.90
C SER A 28 2.19 64.86 -11.13
N THR A 29 1.45 64.57 -10.06
CA THR A 29 0.06 64.05 -10.08
C THR A 29 -0.98 65.09 -10.52
N PRO A 30 -2.05 64.66 -11.22
CA PRO A 30 -3.41 65.08 -10.90
C PRO A 30 -4.34 63.90 -10.62
N THR A 31 -5.32 64.11 -9.76
CA THR A 31 -6.37 63.16 -9.36
C THR A 31 -7.21 62.68 -10.55
N ALA A 32 -7.26 61.36 -10.74
CA ALA A 32 -8.25 60.68 -11.57
C ALA A 32 -9.05 59.68 -10.72
N THR A 33 -10.36 59.62 -10.94
CA THR A 33 -11.29 58.72 -10.24
C THR A 33 -10.93 57.26 -10.48
N VAL A 34 -10.74 56.48 -9.41
CA VAL A 34 -10.54 55.03 -9.49
C VAL A 34 -11.83 54.37 -9.98
N PRO A 35 -11.83 53.69 -11.14
CA PRO A 35 -12.89 52.75 -11.47
C PRO A 35 -12.79 51.57 -10.51
N ILE A 36 -13.90 51.16 -9.90
CA ILE A 36 -13.97 49.85 -9.22
C ILE A 36 -14.15 48.80 -10.33
N ASP A 37 -13.10 48.61 -11.12
CA ASP A 37 -12.99 47.53 -12.09
C ASP A 37 -11.83 46.63 -11.65
N GLY A 38 -12.22 45.48 -11.11
CA GLY A 38 -11.38 44.73 -10.17
C GLY A 38 -12.09 43.59 -9.47
N MET A 39 -13.29 43.19 -9.93
CA MET A 39 -13.69 41.80 -9.80
C MET A 39 -12.69 41.00 -10.63
N LYS A 40 -11.65 40.46 -9.97
CA LYS A 40 -10.86 39.37 -10.53
C LYS A 40 -11.86 38.37 -11.10
N GLN A 41 -11.74 38.04 -12.39
CA GLN A 41 -12.41 36.87 -12.92
C GLN A 41 -11.99 35.71 -12.01
N VAL A 42 -12.96 35.16 -11.29
CA VAL A 42 -12.77 33.87 -10.63
C VAL A 42 -12.56 32.91 -11.79
N GLU A 43 -11.33 32.46 -12.00
CA GLU A 43 -11.04 31.41 -12.96
C GLU A 43 -12.02 30.27 -12.66
N SER A 44 -12.86 29.97 -13.66
CA SER A 44 -13.78 28.84 -13.56
C SER A 44 -12.94 27.58 -13.61
N ILE A 45 -12.55 27.09 -12.43
CA ILE A 45 -11.78 25.86 -12.30
C ILE A 45 -12.61 24.75 -12.95
N GLU A 46 -12.06 24.14 -13.99
CA GLU A 46 -12.69 23.01 -14.65
C GLU A 46 -12.69 21.83 -13.67
N ARG A 47 -13.87 21.51 -13.15
CA ARG A 47 -14.09 20.36 -12.26
C ARG A 47 -14.02 19.08 -13.07
N ALA A 48 -13.26 18.10 -12.59
CA ALA A 48 -13.12 16.80 -13.26
C ALA A 48 -14.47 16.08 -13.38
N LYS A 49 -14.75 15.57 -14.57
CA LYS A 49 -16.00 14.93 -14.99
C LYS A 49 -15.96 13.42 -14.70
N PRO A 50 -17.10 12.70 -14.74
CA PRO A 50 -17.12 11.25 -14.55
C PRO A 50 -16.19 10.53 -15.54
N GLY A 51 -15.24 9.75 -15.02
CA GLY A 51 -14.21 9.05 -15.80
C GLY A 51 -12.89 9.82 -15.99
N GLU A 52 -12.80 11.09 -15.56
CA GLU A 52 -11.56 11.88 -15.62
C GLU A 52 -10.67 11.64 -14.38
N ILE A 53 -9.37 11.91 -14.52
CA ILE A 53 -8.39 11.92 -13.43
C ILE A 53 -8.01 13.38 -13.15
N SER A 54 -7.97 13.77 -11.88
CA SER A 54 -7.52 15.09 -11.42
C SER A 54 -6.26 14.97 -10.55
N TYR A 55 -5.44 16.01 -10.55
CA TYR A 55 -4.23 16.11 -9.73
C TYR A 55 -4.25 17.42 -8.93
N THR A 56 -3.82 17.35 -7.68
CA THR A 56 -3.56 18.54 -6.87
C THR A 56 -2.36 18.32 -5.94
N GLU A 57 -2.03 19.31 -5.12
CA GLU A 57 -1.03 19.23 -4.06
C GLU A 57 -1.71 19.54 -2.72
N ILE A 58 -1.49 18.74 -1.69
CA ILE A 58 -1.91 19.03 -0.31
C ILE A 58 -0.69 19.45 0.52
N HIS A 59 -0.92 20.21 1.60
CA HIS A 59 0.14 20.57 2.53
C HIS A 59 0.26 19.52 3.65
N SER A 60 1.41 18.85 3.72
CA SER A 60 1.80 17.98 4.83
C SER A 60 2.83 18.71 5.71
N PRO A 61 2.57 18.95 7.02
CA PRO A 61 3.46 19.71 7.91
C PRO A 61 4.92 19.22 7.96
N GLU A 62 5.13 17.92 7.85
CA GLU A 62 6.45 17.27 7.91
C GLU A 62 7.16 17.28 6.55
N ASN A 63 6.42 17.24 5.44
CA ASN A 63 6.97 17.03 4.10
C ASN A 63 6.92 18.27 3.18
N GLY A 64 6.11 19.28 3.49
CA GLY A 64 5.73 20.32 2.54
C GLY A 64 4.61 19.86 1.61
N LYS A 65 4.72 20.11 0.31
CA LYS A 65 3.71 19.72 -0.67
C LYS A 65 3.74 18.23 -1.00
N ILE A 66 2.59 17.58 -0.93
CA ILE A 66 2.39 16.19 -1.37
C ILE A 66 1.45 16.17 -2.57
N ALA A 67 1.90 15.60 -3.69
CA ALA A 67 1.06 15.44 -4.88
C ALA A 67 -0.01 14.36 -4.64
N VAL A 68 -1.26 14.67 -4.99
CA VAL A 68 -2.45 13.80 -4.81
C VAL A 68 -3.11 13.57 -6.17
N ARG A 69 -3.46 12.31 -6.45
CA ARG A 69 -4.23 11.85 -7.60
C ARG A 69 -5.65 11.50 -7.17
N ILE A 70 -6.63 11.93 -7.94
CA ILE A 70 -8.07 11.72 -7.71
C ILE A 70 -8.67 11.11 -8.97
N ASP A 71 -9.14 9.87 -8.90
CA ASP A 71 -9.86 9.19 -9.97
C ASP A 71 -11.36 9.35 -9.76
N VAL A 72 -12.04 9.99 -10.72
CA VAL A 72 -13.48 10.22 -10.68
C VAL A 72 -14.18 9.05 -11.38
N PRO A 73 -15.10 8.31 -10.72
CA PRO A 73 -15.73 7.14 -11.32
C PRO A 73 -16.60 7.53 -12.51
N GLN A 74 -16.65 6.67 -13.52
CA GLN A 74 -17.50 6.89 -14.71
C GLN A 74 -18.99 6.93 -14.36
N GLN A 75 -19.38 6.15 -13.36
CA GLN A 75 -20.71 6.12 -12.75
C GLN A 75 -20.52 6.04 -11.22
N PRO A 76 -21.02 7.02 -10.44
CA PRO A 76 -20.92 6.99 -8.98
C PRO A 76 -21.79 5.86 -8.40
N ARG A 77 -21.35 5.26 -7.29
CA ARG A 77 -22.02 4.09 -6.69
C ARG A 77 -23.43 4.39 -6.17
N TYR A 78 -23.73 5.63 -5.77
CA TYR A 78 -25.01 6.02 -5.18
C TYR A 78 -25.62 7.25 -5.88
N GLY A 79 -26.13 7.04 -7.10
CA GLY A 79 -26.92 8.04 -7.85
C GLY A 79 -26.09 9.20 -8.41
N GLU A 80 -25.96 10.29 -7.65
CA GLU A 80 -25.09 11.44 -7.97
C GLU A 80 -23.85 11.51 -7.07
N SER A 81 -23.70 10.54 -6.16
CA SER A 81 -22.72 10.57 -5.08
C SER A 81 -21.94 9.26 -4.96
N ALA A 82 -20.66 9.37 -4.62
CA ALA A 82 -19.74 8.24 -4.52
C ALA A 82 -19.07 8.15 -3.13
N PRO A 83 -18.80 6.93 -2.64
CA PRO A 83 -17.90 6.73 -1.51
C PRO A 83 -16.47 7.08 -1.92
N ILE A 84 -15.60 7.30 -0.95
CA ILE A 84 -14.18 7.61 -1.19
C ILE A 84 -13.32 6.48 -0.66
N ILE A 85 -12.39 6.00 -1.48
CA ILE A 85 -11.39 5.01 -1.09
C ILE A 85 -10.02 5.63 -1.22
N VAL A 86 -9.31 5.77 -0.09
CA VAL A 86 -7.90 6.12 -0.09
C VAL A 86 -7.10 4.83 -0.33
N VAL A 87 -6.39 4.75 -1.45
CA VAL A 87 -5.51 3.61 -1.75
C VAL A 87 -4.12 3.93 -1.24
N ALA A 88 -3.60 3.12 -0.32
CA ALA A 88 -2.19 3.16 0.04
C ALA A 88 -1.37 2.56 -1.11
N SER A 89 -0.54 3.37 -1.77
CA SER A 89 0.36 2.90 -2.84
C SER A 89 1.49 2.00 -2.31
N THR A 90 2.16 1.30 -3.21
CA THR A 90 3.35 0.49 -2.88
C THR A 90 4.52 1.39 -2.45
N TRP A 91 5.14 1.12 -1.30
CA TRP A 91 6.24 1.92 -0.72
C TRP A 91 7.61 1.18 -0.65
N PHE A 92 7.68 -0.04 -1.16
CA PHE A 92 8.84 -0.94 -1.01
C PHE A 92 9.47 -1.35 -2.35
N VAL A 93 9.26 -0.51 -3.37
CA VAL A 93 9.83 -0.66 -4.71
C VAL A 93 10.66 0.58 -5.02
N GLU A 94 11.96 0.38 -5.32
CA GLU A 94 12.86 1.48 -5.71
C GLU A 94 12.38 2.15 -7.00
N LYS A 95 11.99 1.32 -7.98
CA LYS A 95 11.40 1.73 -9.25
C LYS A 95 9.90 1.85 -9.13
N TYR A 96 9.42 3.09 -9.14
CA TYR A 96 8.22 3.41 -9.92
C TYR A 96 8.52 3.01 -11.37
N ASN A 97 8.10 1.81 -11.77
CA ASN A 97 8.21 1.42 -13.16
C ASN A 97 7.15 2.20 -13.96
N SER A 98 7.48 2.60 -15.19
CA SER A 98 6.60 3.35 -16.09
C SER A 98 5.46 2.49 -16.69
N ALA A 99 5.13 1.37 -16.06
CA ALA A 99 4.01 0.50 -16.44
C ALA A 99 2.86 0.52 -15.40
N ALA A 100 3.05 1.21 -14.28
CA ALA A 100 2.04 1.39 -13.23
C ALA A 100 1.80 2.88 -12.89
N THR A 101 2.35 3.79 -13.67
CA THR A 101 2.14 5.23 -13.57
C THR A 101 0.80 5.66 -14.17
N PRO A 102 0.22 6.81 -13.76
CA PRO A 102 0.69 7.70 -12.71
C PRO A 102 0.35 7.19 -11.28
N PHE A 103 1.25 7.37 -10.31
CA PHE A 103 1.04 7.08 -8.87
C PHE A 103 0.80 5.63 -8.40
N HIS A 104 1.18 4.64 -9.21
CA HIS A 104 1.35 3.22 -8.80
C HIS A 104 0.13 2.57 -8.14
N LEU A 105 -1.04 2.77 -8.76
CA LEU A 105 -2.31 2.13 -8.42
C LEU A 105 -2.45 0.76 -9.11
N GLU A 106 -1.78 -0.26 -8.58
CA GLU A 106 -1.92 -1.63 -9.12
C GLU A 106 -3.36 -2.18 -8.95
N PHE A 107 -4.03 -1.77 -7.87
CA PHE A 107 -5.40 -2.11 -7.51
C PHE A 107 -6.18 -0.80 -7.42
N ASN A 108 -7.05 -0.56 -8.39
CA ASN A 108 -7.84 0.68 -8.47
C ASN A 108 -9.34 0.36 -8.37
N PRO A 109 -9.98 0.57 -7.20
CA PRO A 109 -11.39 0.28 -7.02
C PRO A 109 -12.34 1.34 -7.61
N VAL A 110 -11.87 2.27 -8.47
CA VAL A 110 -12.75 3.24 -9.18
C VAL A 110 -13.85 2.55 -9.99
N SER A 111 -13.58 1.34 -10.48
CA SER A 111 -14.54 0.47 -11.18
C SER A 111 -15.74 0.04 -10.33
N THR A 112 -15.71 0.23 -9.00
CA THR A 112 -16.85 0.00 -8.08
C THR A 112 -17.84 1.17 -8.04
N GLY A 113 -17.51 2.31 -8.67
CA GLY A 113 -18.25 3.57 -8.53
C GLY A 113 -17.81 4.42 -7.33
N ALA A 114 -16.73 4.05 -6.65
CA ALA A 114 -16.04 4.89 -5.68
C ALA A 114 -15.13 5.92 -6.37
N MET A 115 -14.90 7.06 -5.70
CA MET A 115 -13.75 7.92 -6.01
C MET A 115 -12.51 7.33 -5.35
N VAL A 116 -11.41 7.27 -6.09
CA VAL A 116 -10.14 6.75 -5.58
C VAL A 116 -9.15 7.88 -5.42
N ILE A 117 -8.57 7.98 -4.23
CA ILE A 117 -7.56 8.98 -3.90
C ILE A 117 -6.28 8.26 -3.52
N THR A 118 -5.16 8.71 -4.10
CA THR A 118 -3.82 8.29 -3.68
C THR A 118 -2.87 9.48 -3.74
N HIS A 119 -1.64 9.29 -3.28
CA HIS A 119 -0.61 10.30 -3.27
C HIS A 119 0.73 9.77 -3.77
N LEU A 120 1.59 10.71 -4.13
CA LEU A 120 3.00 10.46 -4.37
C LEU A 120 3.76 10.47 -3.05
N TRP A 121 4.48 9.39 -2.77
CA TRP A 121 5.37 9.35 -1.62
C TRP A 121 6.35 10.53 -1.58
N PRO A 122 6.71 11.06 -0.39
CA PRO A 122 7.59 12.20 -0.25
C PRO A 122 8.90 12.08 -1.07
N GLY A 123 9.38 13.20 -1.59
CA GLY A 123 10.62 13.31 -2.37
C GLY A 123 10.62 12.64 -3.75
N LYS A 124 9.54 11.96 -4.15
CA LYS A 124 9.42 11.33 -5.48
C LYS A 124 8.87 12.30 -6.54
N THR A 125 9.04 11.92 -7.80
CA THR A 125 8.45 12.58 -8.98
C THR A 125 7.85 11.49 -9.87
N ASP A 126 6.65 11.70 -10.39
CA ASP A 126 6.00 10.78 -11.31
C ASP A 126 6.31 11.19 -12.76
N PRO A 127 6.83 10.27 -13.60
CA PRO A 127 7.34 10.62 -14.92
C PRO A 127 6.25 10.93 -15.94
N ASP A 128 5.01 10.43 -15.74
CA ASP A 128 3.93 10.54 -16.73
C ASP A 128 3.09 11.80 -16.51
N SER A 129 2.77 12.10 -15.26
CA SER A 129 2.04 13.32 -14.86
C SER A 129 2.94 14.54 -14.65
N GLY A 130 4.26 14.33 -14.44
CA GLY A 130 5.21 15.37 -14.08
C GLY A 130 5.04 15.93 -12.66
N MET A 131 4.05 15.43 -11.90
CA MET A 131 3.75 15.85 -10.54
C MET A 131 4.82 15.35 -9.56
N ARG A 132 5.08 16.14 -8.51
CA ARG A 132 6.18 15.94 -7.55
C ARG A 132 5.72 16.19 -6.12
N SER A 133 6.27 15.41 -5.19
CA SER A 133 6.17 15.63 -3.75
C SER A 133 7.48 16.20 -3.23
N GLU A 134 7.37 17.11 -2.28
CA GLU A 134 8.45 17.57 -1.41
C GLU A 134 8.71 16.52 -0.31
N GLY A 135 9.62 16.80 0.63
CA GLY A 135 10.02 15.86 1.68
C GLY A 135 11.04 14.81 1.22
N VAL A 136 11.23 13.75 2.03
CA VAL A 136 12.25 12.71 1.83
C VAL A 136 11.57 11.34 1.77
N TYR A 137 11.93 10.53 0.76
CA TYR A 137 11.39 9.17 0.69
C TYR A 137 12.06 8.25 1.71
N ASP A 138 11.40 8.08 2.85
CA ASP A 138 11.88 7.22 3.94
C ASP A 138 11.39 5.77 3.82
N PHE A 139 10.75 5.37 2.70
CA PHE A 139 10.26 4.00 2.46
C PHE A 139 9.31 3.53 3.59
N GLY A 140 8.17 4.20 3.77
CA GLY A 140 7.15 3.76 4.73
C GLY A 140 7.45 4.07 6.20
N GLY A 141 8.38 4.98 6.48
CA GLY A 141 8.63 5.49 7.83
C GLY A 141 7.75 6.70 8.18
N PRO A 142 8.11 7.49 9.22
CA PRO A 142 7.37 8.66 9.67
C PRO A 142 6.95 9.65 8.57
N ASP A 143 7.82 9.97 7.61
CA ASP A 143 7.55 10.97 6.57
C ASP A 143 6.48 10.44 5.60
N SER A 144 6.60 9.16 5.21
CA SER A 144 5.58 8.46 4.42
C SER A 144 4.23 8.36 5.17
N LEU A 145 4.26 8.04 6.47
CA LEU A 145 3.04 7.94 7.28
C LEU A 145 2.34 9.29 7.45
N ALA A 146 3.08 10.39 7.60
CA ALA A 146 2.54 11.74 7.63
C ALA A 146 1.86 12.13 6.30
N ALA A 147 2.49 11.82 5.15
CA ALA A 147 1.89 12.07 3.84
C ALA A 147 0.59 11.27 3.62
N LEU A 148 0.54 10.01 4.09
CA LEU A 148 -0.67 9.20 4.03
C LEU A 148 -1.76 9.72 5.00
N ARG A 149 -1.41 10.14 6.21
CA ARG A 149 -2.33 10.81 7.16
C ARG A 149 -3.01 12.01 6.50
N ASP A 150 -2.23 12.88 5.87
CA ASP A 150 -2.77 14.11 5.27
C ASP A 150 -3.60 13.82 4.03
N THR A 151 -3.26 12.77 3.28
CA THR A 151 -4.09 12.25 2.18
C THR A 151 -5.45 11.75 2.69
N ILE A 152 -5.50 11.07 3.84
CA ILE A 152 -6.75 10.65 4.50
C ILE A 152 -7.54 11.87 4.99
N GLN A 153 -6.89 12.86 5.60
CA GLN A 153 -7.54 14.10 6.04
C GLN A 153 -8.13 14.90 4.86
N PHE A 154 -7.46 14.94 3.71
CA PHE A 154 -7.98 15.56 2.49
C PHE A 154 -9.17 14.78 1.91
N ALA A 155 -9.09 13.45 1.88
CA ALA A 155 -10.18 12.57 1.47
C ALA A 155 -11.43 12.71 2.37
N LEU A 156 -11.24 12.98 3.66
CA LEU A 156 -12.31 13.29 4.63
C LEU A 156 -12.82 14.74 4.55
N GLY A 157 -12.25 15.58 3.68
CA GLY A 157 -12.62 17.00 3.56
C GLY A 157 -12.17 17.87 4.75
N LYS A 158 -11.28 17.39 5.62
CA LYS A 158 -10.77 18.13 6.78
C LYS A 158 -9.74 19.19 6.42
N ILE A 159 -8.95 18.94 5.38
CA ILE A 159 -7.99 19.89 4.82
C ILE A 159 -8.31 20.15 3.35
N ALA A 160 -7.93 21.32 2.89
CA ALA A 160 -7.96 21.68 1.47
C ALA A 160 -6.61 21.43 0.80
N ASP A 161 -6.58 21.50 -0.53
CA ASP A 161 -5.34 21.57 -1.29
C ASP A 161 -4.60 22.90 -1.06
N VAL A 162 -3.38 23.03 -1.60
CA VAL A 162 -2.56 24.26 -1.46
C VAL A 162 -3.16 25.51 -2.12
N LYS A 163 -4.25 25.37 -2.89
CA LYS A 163 -5.02 26.46 -3.52
C LYS A 163 -6.32 26.76 -2.74
N GLY A 164 -6.52 26.11 -1.59
CA GLY A 164 -7.72 26.27 -0.76
C GLY A 164 -8.96 25.59 -1.33
N LYS A 165 -8.80 24.52 -2.12
CA LYS A 165 -9.89 23.74 -2.73
C LYS A 165 -10.11 22.44 -1.97
N THR A 166 -11.37 22.14 -1.66
CA THR A 166 -11.79 20.83 -1.18
C THR A 166 -11.92 19.84 -2.34
N LEU A 167 -12.01 18.54 -2.05
CA LEU A 167 -12.31 17.53 -3.07
C LEU A 167 -13.55 17.89 -3.91
N ALA A 168 -14.62 18.39 -3.26
CA ALA A 168 -15.86 18.80 -3.92
C ALA A 168 -15.70 19.99 -4.89
N ASP A 169 -14.68 20.84 -4.70
CA ASP A 169 -14.35 21.96 -5.59
C ASP A 169 -13.56 21.50 -6.83
N LEU A 170 -12.96 20.30 -6.80
CA LEU A 170 -12.09 19.77 -7.86
C LEU A 170 -12.80 18.81 -8.82
N ILE A 171 -13.93 18.21 -8.41
CA ILE A 171 -14.64 17.16 -9.15
C ILE A 171 -16.14 17.45 -9.24
N THR A 172 -16.82 16.90 -10.24
CA THR A 172 -18.26 17.10 -10.48
C THR A 172 -19.17 16.20 -9.64
N ILE A 173 -18.77 14.95 -9.39
CA ILE A 173 -19.51 13.98 -8.57
C ILE A 173 -19.54 14.43 -7.11
N LYS A 174 -20.66 14.23 -6.38
CA LYS A 174 -20.75 14.59 -4.97
C LYS A 174 -19.93 13.61 -4.10
N PRO A 175 -18.91 14.08 -3.35
CA PRO A 175 -18.23 13.24 -2.37
C PRO A 175 -19.10 12.93 -1.15
N LEU A 176 -19.03 11.68 -0.68
CA LEU A 176 -19.57 11.25 0.61
C LEU A 176 -18.45 11.17 1.65
N TYR A 177 -18.20 12.28 2.34
CA TYR A 177 -17.20 12.36 3.42
C TYR A 177 -17.59 11.53 4.65
N GLU A 178 -18.85 11.10 4.74
CA GLU A 178 -19.35 10.12 5.72
C GLU A 178 -19.03 8.66 5.36
N ASN A 179 -18.60 8.40 4.12
CA ASN A 179 -18.32 7.07 3.57
C ASN A 179 -16.91 7.02 2.94
N VAL A 180 -15.92 7.23 3.81
CA VAL A 180 -14.48 7.14 3.47
C VAL A 180 -13.87 5.90 4.09
N GLY A 181 -13.14 5.13 3.28
CA GLY A 181 -12.37 3.98 3.72
C GLY A 181 -10.99 3.93 3.09
N MET A 182 -10.20 2.94 3.51
CA MET A 182 -8.87 2.65 2.98
C MET A 182 -8.82 1.30 2.28
N PHE A 183 -8.04 1.22 1.20
CA PHE A 183 -7.67 -0.04 0.56
C PHE A 183 -6.14 -0.16 0.50
N ALA A 184 -5.61 -1.35 0.78
CA ALA A 184 -4.19 -1.63 0.60
C ALA A 184 -3.93 -3.11 0.26
N SER A 185 -2.88 -3.36 -0.53
CA SER A 185 -2.49 -4.69 -0.98
C SER A 185 -1.01 -4.96 -0.68
N SER A 186 -0.67 -6.20 -0.34
CA SER A 186 0.69 -6.62 -0.03
C SER A 186 1.32 -5.71 1.05
N HIS A 187 2.60 -5.40 0.95
CA HIS A 187 3.30 -4.50 1.86
C HIS A 187 2.60 -3.14 2.07
N ALA A 188 1.79 -2.61 1.14
CA ALA A 188 1.07 -1.35 1.35
C ALA A 188 0.11 -1.37 2.55
N GLY A 189 -0.37 -2.55 2.97
CA GLY A 189 -1.20 -2.66 4.18
C GLY A 189 -0.46 -2.38 5.48
N VAL A 190 0.87 -2.43 5.47
CA VAL A 190 1.71 -2.10 6.64
C VAL A 190 1.64 -0.61 6.93
N VAL A 191 1.88 0.24 5.93
CA VAL A 191 1.74 1.70 6.09
C VAL A 191 0.29 2.11 6.34
N ALA A 192 -0.70 1.41 5.77
CA ALA A 192 -2.11 1.63 6.08
C ALA A 192 -2.45 1.28 7.55
N THR A 193 -1.93 0.18 8.07
CA THR A 193 -2.13 -0.22 9.47
C THR A 193 -1.40 0.74 10.42
N ASN A 194 -0.16 1.10 10.09
CA ASN A 194 0.66 1.95 10.93
C ASN A 194 0.21 3.42 10.92
N VAL A 195 -0.31 3.96 9.80
CA VAL A 195 -0.89 5.31 9.82
C VAL A 195 -2.13 5.36 10.72
N MET A 196 -2.98 4.32 10.70
CA MET A 196 -4.14 4.21 11.59
C MET A 196 -3.72 4.14 13.07
N ALA A 197 -2.66 3.40 13.40
CA ALA A 197 -2.16 3.30 14.78
C ALA A 197 -1.46 4.57 15.27
N TYR A 198 -0.64 5.22 14.43
CA TYR A 198 0.11 6.42 14.84
C TYR A 198 -0.72 7.70 14.78
N TYR A 199 -1.70 7.81 13.88
CA TYR A 199 -2.43 9.06 13.61
C TYR A 199 -3.96 8.95 13.56
N GLY A 200 -4.56 7.80 13.90
CA GLY A 200 -6.01 7.57 13.83
C GLY A 200 -6.87 8.63 14.54
N GLU A 201 -6.36 9.22 15.64
CA GLU A 201 -6.99 10.31 16.37
C GLU A 201 -7.23 11.59 15.54
N THR A 202 -6.51 11.76 14.43
CA THR A 202 -6.68 12.88 13.50
C THR A 202 -7.79 12.62 12.47
N PHE A 203 -8.17 11.35 12.25
CA PHE A 203 -9.19 10.92 11.28
C PHE A 203 -10.18 9.87 11.84
N PRO A 204 -10.80 10.09 13.02
CA PRO A 204 -11.76 9.13 13.65
C PRO A 204 -13.01 8.84 12.81
N GLU A 205 -13.25 9.58 11.74
CA GLU A 205 -14.35 9.40 10.81
C GLU A 205 -14.08 8.32 9.75
N LEU A 206 -12.85 7.82 9.62
CA LEU A 206 -12.49 6.73 8.71
C LEU A 206 -13.31 5.47 9.05
N LYS A 207 -14.07 4.96 8.09
CA LYS A 207 -15.11 3.94 8.35
C LYS A 207 -14.61 2.51 8.20
N TYR A 208 -13.74 2.25 7.24
CA TYR A 208 -13.27 0.89 7.00
C TYR A 208 -11.86 0.81 6.43
N PHE A 209 -11.27 -0.38 6.60
CA PHE A 209 -10.03 -0.78 5.97
C PHE A 209 -10.22 -2.13 5.26
N VAL A 210 -9.82 -2.20 3.99
CA VAL A 210 -9.72 -3.45 3.21
C VAL A 210 -8.25 -3.75 2.94
N GLY A 211 -7.73 -4.79 3.59
CA GLY A 211 -6.34 -5.22 3.49
C GLY A 211 -6.20 -6.56 2.75
N ARG A 212 -5.51 -6.56 1.60
CA ARG A 212 -5.25 -7.78 0.80
C ARG A 212 -3.86 -8.35 1.07
N GLU A 213 -3.79 -9.54 1.69
CA GLU A 213 -2.56 -10.35 1.84
C GLU A 213 -1.35 -9.53 2.34
N ASN A 214 -1.56 -8.73 3.38
CA ASN A 214 -0.54 -7.82 3.89
C ASN A 214 0.40 -8.56 4.86
N PRO A 215 1.75 -8.46 4.70
CA PRO A 215 2.68 -8.97 5.70
C PRO A 215 2.57 -8.14 6.99
N THR A 216 2.89 -8.77 8.12
CA THR A 216 2.73 -8.19 9.47
C THR A 216 4.04 -7.99 10.22
N MET A 217 5.10 -8.70 9.83
CA MET A 217 6.44 -8.66 10.44
C MET A 217 7.56 -8.90 9.41
N ALA A 218 8.80 -8.57 9.79
CA ALA A 218 9.95 -8.47 8.89
C ALA A 218 10.28 -9.75 8.09
N GLU A 219 10.15 -10.93 8.71
CA GLU A 219 10.42 -12.27 8.18
C GLU A 219 9.62 -12.60 6.91
N MET A 220 8.43 -12.00 6.78
CA MET A 220 7.51 -12.25 5.67
C MET A 220 7.93 -11.54 4.38
N TYR A 221 8.70 -10.44 4.45
CA TYR A 221 9.08 -9.68 3.26
C TYR A 221 10.15 -10.37 2.39
N PRO A 222 11.27 -10.88 2.94
CA PRO A 222 12.28 -11.65 2.20
C PRO A 222 11.95 -13.14 2.05
N LEU A 223 10.72 -13.55 2.43
CA LEU A 223 10.19 -14.90 2.26
C LEU A 223 10.88 -15.96 3.12
N GLU A 224 11.16 -15.65 4.38
CA GLU A 224 11.86 -16.56 5.29
C GLU A 224 11.04 -17.80 5.67
N ILE A 225 9.71 -17.71 5.58
CA ILE A 225 8.77 -18.81 5.89
C ILE A 225 8.37 -19.66 4.67
N GLY A 226 8.85 -19.32 3.47
CA GLY A 226 8.56 -20.04 2.22
C GLY A 226 8.20 -19.11 1.05
N HIS A 227 8.36 -19.59 -0.18
CA HIS A 227 8.15 -18.83 -1.40
C HIS A 227 7.61 -19.68 -2.56
N PHE A 228 6.95 -19.06 -3.55
CA PHE A 228 6.60 -19.74 -4.80
C PHE A 228 7.76 -19.72 -5.79
N ASN A 229 8.11 -20.88 -6.34
CA ASN A 229 9.07 -20.97 -7.44
C ASN A 229 8.49 -20.47 -8.78
N GLN A 230 9.32 -20.46 -9.83
CA GLN A 230 8.94 -19.97 -11.18
C GLN A 230 7.73 -20.71 -11.81
N ASN A 231 7.37 -21.90 -11.33
CA ASN A 231 6.21 -22.66 -11.79
C ASN A 231 4.98 -22.50 -10.86
N LEU A 232 4.98 -21.47 -10.00
CA LEU A 232 3.96 -21.22 -8.97
C LEU A 232 3.72 -22.41 -8.02
N ARG A 233 4.76 -23.21 -7.77
CA ARG A 233 4.71 -24.27 -6.74
C ARG A 233 5.31 -23.75 -5.44
N PRO A 234 4.67 -24.00 -4.28
CA PRO A 234 5.20 -23.58 -2.99
C PRO A 234 6.49 -24.33 -2.65
N ILE A 235 7.46 -23.60 -2.11
CA ILE A 235 8.68 -24.11 -1.50
C ILE A 235 8.65 -23.69 -0.04
N TYR A 236 8.57 -24.66 0.86
CA TYR A 236 8.45 -24.42 2.30
C TYR A 236 9.83 -24.34 2.96
N ASN A 237 10.03 -23.41 3.89
CA ASN A 237 11.15 -23.50 4.82
C ASN A 237 10.82 -24.56 5.87
N LEU A 238 11.63 -25.62 5.97
CA LEU A 238 11.44 -26.71 6.94
C LEU A 238 11.83 -26.32 8.37
N TYR A 239 12.39 -25.12 8.57
CA TYR A 239 12.69 -24.53 9.87
C TYR A 239 11.65 -23.49 10.32
N TYR A 240 10.60 -23.24 9.52
CA TYR A 240 9.42 -22.52 9.99
C TYR A 240 8.53 -23.47 10.80
N ASP A 241 8.11 -23.05 12.00
CA ASP A 241 7.26 -23.83 12.91
C ASP A 241 5.90 -23.12 13.15
N PRO A 242 4.80 -23.64 12.54
CA PRO A 242 3.45 -23.13 12.76
C PRO A 242 2.95 -23.24 14.21
N ASP A 243 3.44 -24.21 14.99
CA ASP A 243 3.04 -24.37 16.40
C ASP A 243 3.68 -23.30 17.30
N GLY A 244 4.80 -22.70 16.86
CA GLY A 244 5.46 -21.56 17.50
C GLY A 244 4.78 -20.20 17.27
N TYR A 245 3.58 -20.17 16.68
CA TYR A 245 2.82 -18.96 16.42
C TYR A 245 2.40 -18.22 17.71
N THR A 246 2.51 -16.88 17.69
CA THR A 246 1.74 -16.00 18.58
C THR A 246 1.15 -14.81 17.79
N PRO A 247 0.16 -14.07 18.34
CA PRO A 247 -0.35 -12.85 17.72
C PRO A 247 0.71 -11.79 17.39
N THR A 248 1.90 -11.87 18.00
CA THR A 248 2.98 -10.89 17.84
C THR A 248 4.34 -11.51 17.48
N SER A 249 4.38 -12.79 17.12
CA SER A 249 5.60 -13.48 16.68
C SER A 249 5.30 -14.74 15.86
N ILE A 250 6.28 -15.19 15.10
CA ILE A 250 6.32 -16.54 14.51
C ILE A 250 7.65 -17.20 14.86
N ALA A 251 7.74 -18.52 14.72
CA ALA A 251 8.97 -19.27 14.99
C ALA A 251 9.67 -19.67 13.67
N VAL A 252 10.93 -19.28 13.54
CA VAL A 252 11.86 -19.75 12.50
C VAL A 252 13.17 -20.13 13.19
N ASP A 253 13.64 -21.36 12.99
CA ASP A 253 14.92 -21.83 13.52
C ASP A 253 16.07 -21.47 12.57
N TYR A 254 16.82 -20.44 12.94
CA TYR A 254 17.98 -19.98 12.17
C TYR A 254 19.30 -20.70 12.54
N THR A 255 19.31 -21.72 13.39
CA THR A 255 20.56 -22.43 13.77
C THR A 255 21.24 -23.13 12.59
N HIS A 256 20.49 -23.45 11.54
CA HIS A 256 20.97 -24.05 10.29
C HIS A 256 21.15 -23.04 9.14
N LEU A 257 21.05 -21.73 9.43
CA LEU A 257 21.24 -20.65 8.48
C LEU A 257 22.71 -20.49 8.09
N SER A 258 22.96 -20.39 6.79
CA SER A 258 24.26 -20.17 6.16
C SER A 258 24.11 -19.26 4.93
N TRP A 259 25.17 -19.12 4.14
CA TRP A 259 25.20 -18.31 2.91
C TRP A 259 25.71 -19.12 1.72
N VAL A 260 25.02 -19.03 0.58
CA VAL A 260 25.43 -19.65 -0.68
C VAL A 260 25.77 -18.57 -1.71
N GLN A 261 26.98 -18.58 -2.25
CA GLN A 261 27.39 -17.73 -3.37
C GLN A 261 28.12 -18.58 -4.41
N ASN A 262 27.56 -18.67 -5.62
CA ASN A 262 28.06 -19.52 -6.71
C ASN A 262 27.49 -19.07 -8.07
N ASN A 263 27.72 -19.84 -9.14
CA ASN A 263 27.24 -19.48 -10.49
C ASN A 263 25.70 -19.38 -10.63
N SER A 264 24.92 -20.00 -9.74
CA SER A 264 23.46 -19.88 -9.69
C SER A 264 22.98 -18.73 -8.80
N TYR A 265 23.84 -18.26 -7.88
CA TYR A 265 23.57 -17.20 -6.92
C TYR A 265 24.80 -16.26 -6.83
N PRO A 266 25.12 -15.48 -7.88
CA PRO A 266 26.37 -14.72 -7.95
C PRO A 266 26.44 -13.57 -6.94
N GLU A 267 25.31 -12.98 -6.56
CA GLU A 267 25.17 -11.98 -5.49
C GLU A 267 25.21 -12.60 -4.08
N GLY A 268 25.16 -13.94 -4.00
CA GLY A 268 25.01 -14.69 -2.77
C GLY A 268 23.60 -14.63 -2.17
N ARG A 269 23.18 -15.62 -1.37
CA ARG A 269 21.87 -15.65 -0.69
C ARG A 269 21.92 -16.37 0.65
N PRO A 270 21.02 -16.04 1.59
CA PRO A 270 20.75 -16.89 2.74
C PRO A 270 20.25 -18.28 2.29
N ILE A 271 20.72 -19.31 2.98
CA ILE A 271 20.35 -20.71 2.75
C ILE A 271 20.19 -21.41 4.10
N PHE A 272 19.11 -22.18 4.27
CA PHE A 272 18.96 -23.07 5.42
C PHE A 272 19.37 -24.48 4.98
N LEU A 273 20.40 -25.02 5.63
CA LEU A 273 20.96 -26.32 5.30
C LEU A 273 20.08 -27.43 5.92
N VAL A 274 19.55 -28.35 5.11
CA VAL A 274 18.60 -29.39 5.58
C VAL A 274 19.22 -30.79 5.48
N PRO A 275 19.62 -31.41 6.60
CA PRO A 275 20.25 -32.74 6.60
C PRO A 275 19.42 -33.81 5.87
N GLY A 276 19.98 -34.37 4.80
CA GLY A 276 19.36 -35.45 4.03
C GLY A 276 18.17 -35.05 3.15
N LYS A 277 17.91 -33.75 2.97
CA LYS A 277 16.87 -33.22 2.08
C LYS A 277 17.46 -32.14 1.15
N GLN A 278 16.61 -31.45 0.41
CA GLN A 278 16.97 -30.27 -0.36
C GLN A 278 17.04 -29.05 0.57
N ASP A 279 18.12 -28.27 0.47
CA ASP A 279 18.29 -27.02 1.21
C ASP A 279 17.27 -25.95 0.77
N TYR A 280 16.87 -25.08 1.71
CA TYR A 280 15.99 -23.95 1.44
C TYR A 280 16.81 -22.69 1.15
N VAL A 281 16.95 -22.32 -0.13
CA VAL A 281 17.58 -21.05 -0.55
C VAL A 281 16.51 -19.97 -0.61
N LEU A 282 16.78 -18.79 -0.06
CA LEU A 282 15.87 -17.64 -0.18
C LEU A 282 15.70 -17.17 -1.64
N ASP A 283 14.50 -16.67 -1.94
CA ASP A 283 14.17 -16.04 -3.21
C ASP A 283 14.80 -14.63 -3.32
N ASP A 284 14.78 -14.01 -4.50
CA ASP A 284 15.30 -12.63 -4.73
C ASP A 284 14.20 -11.57 -4.74
N LYS A 285 12.93 -11.95 -4.61
CA LYS A 285 11.77 -11.04 -4.39
C LYS A 285 11.83 -10.25 -3.09
N GLY A 286 12.82 -10.51 -2.23
CA GLY A 286 13.03 -9.75 -1.01
C GLY A 286 13.37 -8.28 -1.26
N PRO A 287 13.30 -7.42 -0.23
CA PRO A 287 13.41 -5.98 -0.40
C PRO A 287 14.83 -5.55 -0.82
N ASN A 288 14.89 -4.73 -1.87
CA ASN A 288 16.10 -4.02 -2.27
C ASN A 288 15.83 -2.50 -2.29
N ILE A 289 16.63 -1.76 -1.53
CA ILE A 289 16.47 -0.33 -1.27
C ILE A 289 17.82 0.34 -1.51
N ASN A 290 17.89 1.22 -2.52
CA ASN A 290 19.11 1.92 -2.93
C ASN A 290 20.30 0.98 -3.17
N GLY A 291 20.04 -0.20 -3.76
CA GLY A 291 21.04 -1.23 -4.01
C GLY A 291 21.34 -2.18 -2.84
N LYS A 292 20.78 -1.95 -1.64
CA LYS A 292 20.99 -2.77 -0.44
C LYS A 292 19.80 -3.71 -0.18
N ARG A 293 20.08 -4.97 0.09
CA ARG A 293 19.13 -6.05 0.42
C ARG A 293 18.82 -6.06 1.92
N TRP A 294 17.55 -6.24 2.26
CA TRP A 294 17.07 -6.23 3.65
C TRP A 294 16.40 -7.55 4.02
N PHE A 295 16.93 -8.23 5.02
CA PHE A 295 16.31 -9.41 5.62
C PHE A 295 15.71 -9.06 6.99
N SER A 296 15.00 -10.00 7.63
CA SER A 296 14.54 -9.78 9.00
C SER A 296 15.71 -9.52 9.96
N HIS A 297 15.46 -8.79 11.04
CA HIS A 297 16.49 -8.64 12.07
C HIS A 297 16.94 -9.99 12.66
N PRO A 298 16.04 -10.95 12.99
CA PRO A 298 16.44 -12.30 13.42
C PRO A 298 17.34 -13.05 12.42
N LEU A 299 17.02 -13.08 11.13
CA LEU A 299 17.87 -13.72 10.11
C LEU A 299 19.24 -13.04 10.06
N THR A 300 19.24 -11.71 10.04
CA THR A 300 20.45 -10.90 9.88
C THR A 300 21.38 -11.06 11.08
N GLN A 301 20.83 -11.08 12.29
CA GLN A 301 21.57 -11.40 13.51
C GLN A 301 22.09 -12.85 13.50
N ALA A 302 21.30 -13.82 13.03
CA ALA A 302 21.72 -15.22 12.95
C ALA A 302 22.88 -15.45 11.96
N LEU A 303 22.98 -14.70 10.85
CA LEU A 303 24.16 -14.74 9.96
C LEU A 303 25.44 -14.33 10.69
N TRP A 304 25.34 -13.38 11.63
CA TRP A 304 26.46 -12.98 12.48
C TRP A 304 26.74 -14.03 13.56
N ASP A 305 25.73 -14.45 14.31
CA ASP A 305 25.87 -15.35 15.47
C ASP A 305 26.35 -16.76 15.07
N ASN A 306 25.92 -17.27 13.90
CA ASN A 306 26.41 -18.52 13.32
C ASN A 306 27.83 -18.41 12.74
N GLY A 307 28.43 -17.20 12.73
CA GLY A 307 29.77 -16.96 12.18
C GLY A 307 29.83 -17.05 10.64
N VAL A 308 28.71 -16.87 9.94
CA VAL A 308 28.65 -16.85 8.47
C VAL A 308 29.38 -15.61 7.93
N PHE A 309 29.21 -14.48 8.64
CA PHE A 309 29.93 -13.24 8.38
C PHE A 309 30.58 -12.66 9.64
N SER A 310 31.63 -11.85 9.46
CA SER A 310 32.17 -10.94 10.47
C SER A 310 32.08 -9.50 9.97
N ALA A 311 32.44 -8.52 10.80
CA ALA A 311 32.55 -7.11 10.39
C ALA A 311 33.48 -6.86 9.19
N GLN A 312 34.38 -7.78 8.86
CA GLN A 312 35.30 -7.66 7.72
C GLN A 312 34.85 -8.44 6.48
N SER A 313 33.88 -9.35 6.61
CA SER A 313 33.35 -10.17 5.50
C SER A 313 31.87 -9.92 5.21
N TRP A 314 31.24 -8.97 5.92
CA TRP A 314 29.86 -8.58 5.70
C TRP A 314 29.66 -8.02 4.27
N PRO A 315 28.68 -8.51 3.48
CA PRO A 315 28.44 -7.98 2.14
C PRO A 315 27.98 -6.51 2.18
N GLU A 316 28.63 -5.63 1.40
CA GLU A 316 28.30 -4.19 1.35
C GLU A 316 26.84 -3.92 0.92
N ASP A 317 26.26 -4.86 0.16
CA ASP A 317 24.89 -4.79 -0.37
C ASP A 317 23.85 -5.51 0.53
N VAL A 318 24.19 -5.87 1.77
CA VAL A 318 23.27 -6.47 2.74
C VAL A 318 23.21 -5.59 4.00
N ALA A 319 21.99 -5.28 4.47
CA ALA A 319 21.80 -4.51 5.70
C ALA A 319 22.35 -5.24 6.92
N THR A 320 23.04 -4.51 7.82
CA THR A 320 23.63 -5.09 9.05
C THR A 320 22.55 -5.40 10.11
N PRO A 321 22.88 -6.17 11.18
CA PRO A 321 21.95 -6.38 12.29
C PRO A 321 21.47 -5.07 12.93
N GLU A 322 22.33 -4.05 13.03
CA GLU A 322 21.99 -2.72 13.56
C GLU A 322 21.08 -1.94 12.61
N GLU A 323 21.36 -1.98 11.29
CA GLU A 323 20.51 -1.33 10.29
C GLU A 323 19.11 -1.94 10.29
N THR A 324 19.00 -3.26 10.27
CA THR A 324 17.71 -3.98 10.30
C THR A 324 16.94 -3.73 11.60
N ALA A 325 17.60 -3.71 12.75
CA ALA A 325 16.98 -3.38 14.04
C ALA A 325 16.41 -1.95 14.08
N ALA A 326 17.08 -0.98 13.44
CA ALA A 326 16.60 0.39 13.35
C ALA A 326 15.49 0.59 12.29
N PHE A 327 15.48 -0.23 11.24
CA PHE A 327 14.59 -0.07 10.10
C PHE A 327 13.22 -0.73 10.27
N TRP A 328 13.17 -1.98 10.76
CA TRP A 328 11.91 -2.71 10.84
C TRP A 328 10.82 -2.14 11.77
N PRO A 329 11.09 -1.44 12.90
CA PRO A 329 10.03 -1.03 13.85
C PRO A 329 8.87 -0.20 13.28
N TYR A 330 9.08 0.60 12.22
CA TYR A 330 8.01 1.35 11.55
C TYR A 330 7.27 0.56 10.46
N ARG A 331 7.72 -0.68 10.19
CA ARG A 331 7.36 -1.54 9.04
C ARG A 331 6.85 -2.91 9.49
N GLU A 332 6.52 -3.04 10.76
CA GLU A 332 5.79 -4.14 11.35
C GLU A 332 4.47 -3.61 11.92
N THR A 333 3.44 -4.46 11.98
CA THR A 333 2.10 -4.08 12.43
C THR A 333 1.70 -4.75 13.74
N ILE A 334 2.30 -5.90 14.05
CA ILE A 334 1.99 -6.77 15.19
C ILE A 334 1.79 -6.08 16.54
N ARG A 335 2.53 -4.99 16.83
CA ARG A 335 2.46 -4.25 18.10
C ARG A 335 1.51 -3.06 18.07
N ASN A 336 0.99 -2.69 16.90
CA ASN A 336 0.30 -1.43 16.66
C ASN A 336 -1.23 -1.56 16.68
N TYR A 337 -1.78 -2.78 16.55
CA TYR A 337 -3.23 -3.01 16.44
C TYR A 337 -4.05 -2.47 17.61
N ALA A 338 -3.60 -2.63 18.87
CA ALA A 338 -4.35 -2.13 20.03
C ALA A 338 -4.61 -0.61 19.96
N LEU A 339 -3.63 0.17 19.49
CA LEU A 339 -3.75 1.62 19.29
C LEU A 339 -4.82 1.97 18.25
N ILE A 340 -5.08 1.09 17.27
CA ILE A 340 -6.14 1.28 16.28
C ILE A 340 -7.51 1.13 16.94
N GLY A 341 -7.68 0.17 17.86
CA GLY A 341 -8.91 0.02 18.64
C GLY A 341 -9.18 1.21 19.56
N GLU A 342 -8.13 1.78 20.17
CA GLU A 342 -8.24 2.98 21.01
C GLU A 342 -8.59 4.24 20.20
N LYS A 343 -7.99 4.41 19.02
CA LYS A 343 -8.09 5.64 18.21
C LYS A 343 -9.23 5.63 17.19
N LEU A 344 -9.57 4.46 16.66
CA LEU A 344 -10.58 4.23 15.62
C LEU A 344 -11.57 3.11 16.04
N PRO A 345 -12.25 3.21 17.20
CA PRO A 345 -13.11 2.14 17.72
C PRO A 345 -14.30 1.77 16.82
N GLU A 346 -14.72 2.68 15.93
CA GLU A 346 -15.79 2.44 14.95
C GLU A 346 -15.29 1.88 13.61
N LEU A 347 -13.99 1.66 13.44
CA LEU A 347 -13.43 1.08 12.23
C LEU A 347 -13.99 -0.33 11.99
N ARG A 348 -14.19 -0.66 10.71
CA ARG A 348 -14.64 -1.97 10.24
C ARG A 348 -13.60 -2.53 9.28
N VAL A 349 -13.12 -3.75 9.53
CA VAL A 349 -11.99 -4.32 8.81
C VAL A 349 -12.42 -5.49 7.94
N MET A 350 -11.91 -5.57 6.72
CA MET A 350 -11.98 -6.77 5.89
C MET A 350 -10.58 -7.18 5.46
N LEU A 351 -10.17 -8.39 5.84
CA LEU A 351 -8.92 -9.01 5.44
C LEU A 351 -9.20 -9.94 4.26
N VAL A 352 -8.52 -9.71 3.15
CA VAL A 352 -8.80 -10.35 1.86
C VAL A 352 -7.62 -11.21 1.46
N PHE A 353 -7.85 -12.48 1.15
CA PHE A 353 -6.77 -13.41 0.80
C PHE A 353 -7.26 -14.58 -0.03
N ALA A 354 -6.42 -15.01 -0.97
CA ALA A 354 -6.65 -16.16 -1.82
C ALA A 354 -6.32 -17.48 -1.10
N ALA A 355 -6.79 -18.60 -1.63
CA ALA A 355 -6.40 -19.93 -1.15
C ALA A 355 -4.87 -20.11 -1.21
N PHE A 356 -4.28 -19.73 -2.35
CA PHE A 356 -2.83 -19.54 -2.52
C PHE A 356 -2.53 -18.04 -2.60
N ASP A 357 -1.82 -17.51 -1.61
CA ASP A 357 -1.51 -16.07 -1.57
C ASP A 357 -0.54 -15.69 -2.70
N HIS A 358 -0.48 -14.40 -3.05
CA HIS A 358 0.38 -13.91 -4.14
C HIS A 358 1.89 -14.09 -3.88
N VAL A 359 2.30 -14.28 -2.63
CA VAL A 359 3.71 -14.27 -2.18
C VAL A 359 3.99 -15.33 -1.10
N GLN A 360 3.18 -15.36 -0.02
CA GLN A 360 3.40 -16.27 1.12
C GLN A 360 2.91 -17.70 0.80
N THR A 361 3.67 -18.72 1.23
CA THR A 361 3.29 -20.12 1.03
C THR A 361 2.86 -20.86 2.31
N ALA A 362 3.12 -20.29 3.48
CA ALA A 362 2.88 -20.93 4.78
C ALA A 362 1.38 -21.33 4.94
N PRO A 363 1.04 -22.62 5.14
CA PRO A 363 -0.34 -23.10 5.08
C PRO A 363 -1.28 -22.47 6.11
N ASP A 364 -0.74 -22.13 7.28
CA ASP A 364 -1.39 -21.49 8.41
C ASP A 364 -1.62 -19.97 8.24
N LYS A 365 -1.17 -19.40 7.12
CA LYS A 365 -1.35 -17.98 6.74
C LYS A 365 -1.07 -17.01 7.91
N PRO A 366 0.12 -17.03 8.51
CA PRO A 366 0.43 -16.28 9.74
C PRO A 366 0.18 -14.77 9.60
N HIS A 367 0.39 -14.22 8.41
CA HIS A 367 0.11 -12.81 8.11
C HIS A 367 -1.39 -12.44 8.24
N ILE A 368 -2.30 -13.28 7.74
CA ILE A 368 -3.75 -13.10 7.91
C ILE A 368 -4.14 -13.36 9.37
N ARG A 369 -3.59 -14.40 9.99
CA ARG A 369 -3.86 -14.78 11.37
C ARG A 369 -3.45 -13.68 12.36
N GLN A 370 -2.25 -13.11 12.22
CA GLN A 370 -1.80 -11.97 13.05
C GLN A 370 -2.61 -10.70 12.79
N ALA A 371 -2.97 -10.42 11.53
CA ALA A 371 -3.84 -9.28 11.23
C ALA A 371 -5.25 -9.46 11.83
N TYR A 372 -5.81 -10.68 11.80
CA TYR A 372 -7.10 -10.99 12.41
C TYR A 372 -7.03 -10.91 13.95
N ASP A 373 -6.04 -11.55 14.57
CA ASP A 373 -5.80 -11.45 16.02
C ASP A 373 -5.61 -10.00 16.46
N GLY A 374 -4.87 -9.22 15.67
CA GLY A 374 -4.66 -7.79 15.83
C GLY A 374 -5.95 -6.99 15.79
N PHE A 375 -6.62 -6.91 14.64
CA PHE A 375 -7.81 -6.09 14.45
C PHE A 375 -9.02 -6.60 15.25
N HIS A 376 -9.25 -7.91 15.32
CA HIS A 376 -10.43 -8.45 15.98
C HIS A 376 -10.24 -8.64 17.48
N LYS A 377 -9.23 -9.43 17.88
CA LYS A 377 -9.11 -9.91 19.27
C LYS A 377 -8.43 -8.89 20.19
N ASN A 378 -7.43 -8.16 19.68
CA ASN A 378 -6.69 -7.17 20.44
C ASN A 378 -7.34 -5.77 20.36
N ALA A 379 -7.70 -5.31 19.15
CA ALA A 379 -8.31 -4.00 18.94
C ALA A 379 -9.85 -3.99 19.12
N GLY A 380 -10.50 -5.15 19.23
CA GLY A 380 -11.95 -5.26 19.46
C GLY A 380 -12.83 -4.91 18.27
N LEU A 381 -12.26 -4.77 17.06
CA LEU A 381 -12.99 -4.29 15.88
C LEU A 381 -13.78 -5.41 15.19
N TRP A 382 -14.90 -5.04 14.58
CA TRP A 382 -15.57 -5.90 13.59
C TRP A 382 -14.59 -6.19 12.47
N THR A 383 -14.32 -7.48 12.24
CA THR A 383 -13.31 -7.94 11.28
C THR A 383 -13.88 -9.11 10.49
N ARG A 384 -13.77 -9.07 9.16
CA ARG A 384 -14.24 -10.13 8.27
C ARG A 384 -13.12 -10.69 7.40
N LEU A 385 -13.17 -12.00 7.13
CA LEU A 385 -12.29 -12.70 6.20
C LEU A 385 -13.01 -12.87 4.85
N ASN A 386 -12.51 -12.18 3.81
CA ASN A 386 -13.11 -12.06 2.47
C ASN A 386 -14.54 -11.46 2.43
N CYS A 387 -15.05 -11.08 1.25
CA CYS A 387 -16.41 -10.56 1.09
C CYS A 387 -17.49 -11.66 1.15
N ASP A 388 -18.77 -11.27 1.16
CA ASP A 388 -19.89 -12.17 0.92
C ASP A 388 -19.94 -12.61 -0.55
N LEU A 389 -20.31 -13.86 -0.78
CA LEU A 389 -20.40 -14.46 -2.11
C LEU A 389 -21.26 -13.62 -3.07
N ALA A 390 -22.32 -12.96 -2.57
CA ALA A 390 -23.17 -12.08 -3.37
C ALA A 390 -22.37 -10.94 -4.03
N TYR A 391 -21.37 -10.37 -3.37
CA TYR A 391 -20.50 -9.33 -3.94
C TYR A 391 -19.57 -9.91 -5.01
N ILE A 392 -19.06 -11.12 -4.83
CA ILE A 392 -18.26 -11.80 -5.86
C ILE A 392 -19.12 -12.11 -7.09
N GLN A 393 -20.37 -12.52 -6.89
CA GLN A 393 -21.32 -12.77 -7.98
C GLN A 393 -21.67 -11.51 -8.77
N ALA A 394 -21.87 -10.38 -8.09
CA ALA A 394 -22.27 -9.12 -8.72
C ALA A 394 -21.09 -8.33 -9.32
N GLU A 395 -19.94 -8.27 -8.63
CA GLU A 395 -18.81 -7.40 -8.99
C GLU A 395 -17.69 -8.15 -9.73
N VAL A 396 -17.67 -9.49 -9.72
CA VAL A 396 -16.66 -10.31 -10.41
C VAL A 396 -17.28 -11.19 -11.49
N HIS A 397 -18.08 -12.20 -11.13
CA HIS A 397 -18.75 -13.07 -12.10
C HIS A 397 -19.88 -13.89 -11.47
N PRO A 398 -21.08 -13.96 -12.08
CA PRO A 398 -22.27 -14.61 -11.50
C PRO A 398 -22.15 -16.13 -11.31
N SER A 399 -21.10 -16.77 -11.82
CA SER A 399 -20.82 -18.20 -11.58
C SER A 399 -19.98 -18.47 -10.32
N ALA A 400 -19.71 -17.47 -9.49
CA ALA A 400 -19.09 -17.70 -8.17
C ALA A 400 -20.03 -18.55 -7.30
N SER A 401 -19.46 -19.49 -6.55
CA SER A 401 -20.17 -20.42 -5.67
C SER A 401 -19.22 -20.97 -4.60
N ALA A 402 -19.75 -21.58 -3.54
CA ALA A 402 -18.91 -22.25 -2.56
C ALA A 402 -18.15 -23.44 -3.19
N GLU A 403 -18.80 -24.15 -4.12
CA GLU A 403 -18.30 -25.34 -4.79
C GLU A 403 -17.08 -25.09 -5.70
N ASN A 404 -16.88 -23.85 -6.16
CA ASN A 404 -15.70 -23.42 -6.91
C ASN A 404 -14.81 -22.43 -6.14
N GLY A 405 -14.85 -22.48 -4.80
CA GLY A 405 -13.87 -21.81 -3.94
C GLY A 405 -14.15 -20.33 -3.64
N PHE A 406 -15.43 -19.92 -3.68
CA PHE A 406 -15.89 -18.59 -3.25
C PHE A 406 -16.90 -18.75 -2.11
N GLY A 407 -16.40 -19.13 -0.94
CA GLY A 407 -17.18 -19.21 0.29
C GLY A 407 -17.45 -17.83 0.91
N GLY A 408 -18.59 -17.70 1.61
CA GLY A 408 -18.86 -16.57 2.50
C GLY A 408 -18.68 -16.99 3.95
N HIS A 409 -17.88 -16.23 4.71
CA HIS A 409 -17.57 -16.51 6.11
C HIS A 409 -18.12 -15.40 7.01
N PRO A 410 -18.89 -15.72 8.08
CA PRO A 410 -19.42 -14.69 8.97
C PRO A 410 -18.33 -13.78 9.52
N ALA A 411 -18.58 -12.47 9.56
CA ALA A 411 -17.71 -11.53 10.23
C ALA A 411 -17.52 -11.94 11.70
N ASN A 412 -16.33 -11.67 12.24
CA ASN A 412 -15.87 -12.09 13.56
C ASN A 412 -15.78 -13.62 13.72
N THR A 413 -15.50 -14.34 12.62
CA THR A 413 -15.14 -15.77 12.65
C THR A 413 -13.83 -16.04 11.90
N GLU A 414 -13.16 -17.12 12.28
CA GLU A 414 -11.85 -17.55 11.79
C GLU A 414 -11.78 -19.09 11.64
N PRO A 415 -10.79 -19.62 10.91
CA PRO A 415 -10.37 -21.01 11.00
C PRO A 415 -10.20 -21.50 12.45
N ARG A 416 -10.75 -22.67 12.79
CA ARG A 416 -10.53 -23.31 14.10
C ARG A 416 -9.17 -23.99 14.17
N ASN A 417 -8.68 -24.45 13.02
CA ASN A 417 -7.29 -24.83 12.82
C ASN A 417 -6.78 -24.09 11.59
N TRP A 418 -5.92 -23.09 11.80
CA TRP A 418 -5.40 -22.27 10.71
C TRP A 418 -4.55 -23.08 9.71
N GLU A 419 -3.67 -23.98 10.16
CA GLU A 419 -2.86 -24.82 9.26
C GLU A 419 -3.70 -25.71 8.33
N ALA A 420 -4.79 -26.27 8.86
CA ALA A 420 -5.63 -27.21 8.12
C ALA A 420 -6.79 -26.56 7.34
N GLU A 421 -7.38 -25.46 7.84
CA GLU A 421 -8.60 -24.87 7.29
C GLU A 421 -8.33 -23.56 6.51
N ALA A 422 -7.28 -22.78 6.80
CA ALA A 422 -7.13 -21.41 6.28
C ALA A 422 -7.04 -21.33 4.74
N MET A 423 -6.50 -22.34 4.06
CA MET A 423 -6.52 -22.41 2.60
C MET A 423 -7.95 -22.39 2.03
N SER A 424 -8.89 -23.11 2.64
CA SER A 424 -10.30 -23.15 2.21
C SER A 424 -11.13 -21.92 2.60
N TRP A 425 -10.60 -21.04 3.44
CA TRP A 425 -11.20 -19.74 3.74
C TRP A 425 -10.75 -18.64 2.76
N GLY A 426 -9.70 -18.90 2.00
CA GLY A 426 -9.22 -18.01 0.94
C GLY A 426 -10.02 -18.19 -0.35
N PHE A 427 -10.15 -17.13 -1.14
CA PHE A 427 -10.83 -17.21 -2.44
C PHE A 427 -10.01 -17.95 -3.49
N GLU A 428 -10.64 -18.69 -4.40
CA GLU A 428 -9.95 -19.40 -5.49
C GLU A 428 -9.30 -18.42 -6.48
N GLY A 429 -8.09 -18.73 -6.96
CA GLY A 429 -7.26 -17.86 -7.78
C GLY A 429 -7.78 -17.62 -9.21
N ARG A 430 -8.78 -18.40 -9.65
CA ARG A 430 -9.46 -18.21 -10.94
C ARG A 430 -10.97 -18.41 -10.85
N LEU A 431 -11.70 -17.64 -11.67
CA LEU A 431 -13.14 -17.77 -11.86
C LEU A 431 -13.47 -17.54 -13.34
N ALA A 432 -14.25 -18.45 -13.94
CA ALA A 432 -14.60 -18.43 -15.37
C ALA A 432 -13.38 -18.33 -16.34
N GLY A 433 -12.20 -18.78 -15.89
CA GLY A 433 -10.94 -18.69 -16.63
C GLY A 433 -10.07 -17.48 -16.26
N GLU A 434 -10.67 -16.41 -15.75
CA GLU A 434 -9.98 -15.17 -15.39
C GLU A 434 -9.31 -15.23 -14.01
N LEU A 435 -8.28 -14.39 -13.81
CA LEU A 435 -7.59 -14.27 -12.52
C LEU A 435 -8.40 -13.40 -11.54
N THR A 436 -8.62 -13.91 -10.34
CA THR A 436 -9.43 -13.24 -9.29
C THR A 436 -8.64 -12.34 -8.35
N ALA A 437 -7.31 -12.46 -8.38
CA ALA A 437 -6.39 -11.81 -7.44
C ALA A 437 -6.57 -10.29 -7.33
N LYS A 438 -7.09 -9.62 -8.37
CA LYS A 438 -7.45 -8.19 -8.37
C LYS A 438 -8.95 -7.92 -8.18
N SER A 439 -9.81 -8.70 -8.82
CA SER A 439 -11.26 -8.43 -8.86
C SER A 439 -11.95 -8.73 -7.53
N VAL A 440 -11.60 -9.81 -6.82
CA VAL A 440 -12.19 -10.12 -5.50
C VAL A 440 -11.87 -9.04 -4.45
N PRO A 441 -10.62 -8.56 -4.28
CA PRO A 441 -10.33 -7.41 -3.40
C PRO A 441 -11.06 -6.12 -3.76
N ILE A 442 -11.36 -5.89 -5.05
CA ILE A 442 -12.16 -4.74 -5.49
C ILE A 442 -13.64 -4.93 -5.11
N ALA A 443 -14.19 -6.15 -5.23
CA ALA A 443 -15.51 -6.51 -4.72
C ALA A 443 -15.62 -6.37 -3.18
N CYS A 444 -14.55 -6.68 -2.45
CA CYS A 444 -14.46 -6.44 -1.00
C CYS A 444 -14.59 -4.95 -0.65
N ALA A 445 -13.97 -4.06 -1.44
CA ALA A 445 -14.08 -2.62 -1.23
C ALA A 445 -15.50 -2.09 -1.53
N ALA A 446 -16.14 -2.64 -2.57
CA ALA A 446 -17.55 -2.38 -2.87
C ALA A 446 -18.50 -2.76 -1.72
N GLU A 447 -18.31 -3.94 -1.12
CA GLU A 447 -19.10 -4.38 0.04
C GLU A 447 -18.93 -3.44 1.23
N MET A 448 -17.69 -3.12 1.61
CA MET A 448 -17.46 -2.29 2.80
C MET A 448 -18.03 -0.88 2.64
N ALA A 449 -17.95 -0.30 1.44
CA ALA A 449 -18.61 0.97 1.13
C ALA A 449 -20.14 0.88 1.28
N ASP A 450 -20.76 -0.19 0.81
CA ASP A 450 -22.22 -0.40 0.89
C ASP A 450 -22.70 -0.67 2.32
N ARG A 451 -21.92 -1.40 3.11
CA ARG A 451 -22.20 -1.64 4.54
C ARG A 451 -22.18 -0.34 5.33
N VAL A 452 -21.27 0.59 5.03
CA VAL A 452 -21.33 1.96 5.58
C VAL A 452 -22.58 2.67 5.12
N GLN A 453 -22.88 2.66 3.82
CA GLN A 453 -23.99 3.42 3.23
C GLN A 453 -25.36 3.01 3.79
N THR A 454 -25.53 1.72 4.10
CA THR A 454 -26.75 1.15 4.69
C THR A 454 -26.70 1.01 6.22
N ASN A 455 -25.53 1.24 6.84
CA ASN A 455 -25.21 0.86 8.21
C ASN A 455 -25.50 -0.64 8.53
N ASN A 456 -25.26 -1.53 7.57
CA ASN A 456 -25.54 -2.96 7.70
C ASN A 456 -24.29 -3.79 8.02
N TRP A 457 -24.06 -4.01 9.31
CA TRP A 457 -22.92 -4.77 9.85
C TRP A 457 -23.28 -6.21 10.26
N GLN A 458 -24.35 -6.78 9.69
CA GLN A 458 -24.71 -8.19 9.90
C GLN A 458 -23.54 -9.12 9.52
N PRO A 459 -23.32 -10.24 10.24
CA PRO A 459 -22.16 -11.10 10.01
C PRO A 459 -22.02 -11.61 8.56
N ASN A 460 -23.14 -11.90 7.90
CA ASN A 460 -23.25 -12.22 6.47
C ASN A 460 -24.40 -11.41 5.85
N LEU A 461 -24.35 -11.23 4.54
CA LEU A 461 -25.39 -10.64 3.70
C LEU A 461 -25.99 -11.68 2.76
N ASP A 462 -27.32 -11.75 2.70
CA ASP A 462 -28.04 -12.66 1.77
C ASP A 462 -28.03 -12.17 0.31
N GLY A 463 -27.47 -10.99 0.04
CA GLY A 463 -27.43 -10.34 -1.27
C GLY A 463 -26.62 -9.04 -1.22
N VAL A 464 -26.34 -8.45 -2.38
CA VAL A 464 -25.73 -7.12 -2.44
C VAL A 464 -26.70 -6.05 -1.91
N LEU A 465 -26.16 -5.07 -1.19
CA LEU A 465 -26.93 -3.98 -0.58
C LEU A 465 -27.25 -2.88 -1.61
N PHE A 466 -26.41 -2.73 -2.64
CA PHE A 466 -26.67 -1.90 -3.81
C PHE A 466 -26.40 -2.68 -5.09
N THR A 467 -27.34 -2.60 -6.03
CA THR A 467 -27.14 -2.98 -7.44
C THR A 467 -26.84 -1.72 -8.25
N ARG A 468 -25.81 -1.79 -9.10
CA ARG A 468 -25.40 -0.69 -9.99
C ARG A 468 -26.12 -0.75 -11.34
#